data_AF-A0A9E5N039-F1
#
_entry.id   AF-A0A9E5N039-F1
#
_cell.length_a   1.000
_cell.length_b   1.000
_cell.length_c   1.000
_cell.angle_alpha   90.00
_cell.angle_beta   90.00
_cell.angle_gamma   90.00
#
_symmetry.space_group_name_H-M   'P 1'
#
loop_
_entity.id
_entity.type
_entity.pdbx_description
1 polymer ?
#
loop_
_entity_poly.entity_id
_entity_poly.type
_entity_poly.pdbx_seq_one_letter_code
_entity_poly.pdbx_strand_id
1 'polypeptide(L)' 'GLTAKVSGHTELLHDGRARSVAEAILWHGGEAADAREAFRNLPAVGRAELLEFLNSL' A
#
# COMPACT_ATOMS: atom_id res chain seq x y z
N GLY A 1 0.42 11.82 0.44
CA GLY A 1 1.29 10.90 -0.29
C GLY A 1 2.60 11.61 -0.59
N LEU A 2 3.60 11.46 0.27
CA LEU A 2 4.92 12.07 0.09
C LEU A 2 5.55 11.70 -1.26
N THR A 3 5.32 10.46 -1.73
CA THR A 3 5.79 9.96 -3.04
C THR A 3 5.34 10.85 -4.20
N ALA A 4 4.05 11.19 -4.28
CA ALA A 4 3.55 12.07 -5.35
C ALA A 4 4.21 13.45 -5.31
N LYS A 5 4.45 13.97 -4.10
CA LYS A 5 5.03 15.30 -3.87
C LYS A 5 6.53 15.35 -4.18
N VAL A 6 7.26 14.26 -3.94
CA VAL A 6 8.73 14.20 -4.09
C VAL A 6 9.13 13.64 -5.45
N SER A 7 8.42 12.64 -5.95
CA SER A 7 8.78 11.92 -7.18
C SER A 7 7.98 12.37 -8.41
N GLY A 8 6.83 13.03 -8.24
CA GLY A 8 5.97 13.46 -9.35
C GLY A 8 5.14 12.34 -9.99
N HIS A 9 5.17 11.13 -9.43
CA HIS A 9 4.34 9.98 -9.82
C HIS A 9 3.94 9.16 -8.59
N THR A 10 2.97 8.27 -8.74
CA THR A 10 2.40 7.42 -7.67
C THR A 10 2.77 5.95 -7.81
N GLU A 11 3.81 5.64 -8.59
CA GLU A 11 4.27 4.25 -8.77
C GLU A 11 5.04 3.81 -7.53
N LEU A 12 4.74 2.61 -7.07
CA LEU A 12 5.26 2.02 -5.84
C LEU A 12 5.95 0.69 -6.17
N LEU A 13 6.72 0.19 -5.20
CA LEU A 13 7.68 -0.90 -5.34
C LEU A 13 8.89 -0.51 -6.21
N HIS A 14 9.97 -1.28 -6.10
CA HIS A 14 11.24 -0.96 -6.76
C HIS A 14 11.17 -0.96 -8.29
N ASP A 15 10.24 -1.72 -8.86
CA ASP A 15 9.99 -1.82 -10.29
C ASP A 15 8.78 -1.00 -10.76
N GLY A 16 8.17 -0.19 -9.88
CA GLY A 16 7.05 0.68 -10.20
C GLY A 16 5.73 -0.03 -10.54
N ARG A 17 5.64 -1.36 -10.36
CA ARG A 17 4.50 -2.14 -10.84
C ARG A 17 3.19 -1.86 -10.10
N ALA A 18 3.25 -1.29 -8.89
CA ALA A 18 2.07 -0.98 -8.10
C ALA A 18 1.65 0.47 -8.31
N ARG A 19 0.37 0.69 -8.66
CA ARG A 19 -0.21 2.01 -8.92
C ARG A 19 -0.94 2.58 -7.70
N SER A 20 -1.03 1.80 -6.62
CA SER A 20 -1.67 2.20 -5.37
C SER A 20 -1.02 1.50 -4.17
N VAL A 21 -1.19 2.09 -2.99
CA VAL A 21 -0.72 1.51 -1.71
C VAL A 21 -1.34 0.12 -1.49
N ALA A 22 -2.61 -0.07 -1.83
CA ALA A 22 -3.28 -1.37 -1.72
C ALA A 22 -2.64 -2.42 -2.64
N GLU A 23 -2.32 -2.07 -3.88
CA GLU A 23 -1.59 -2.97 -4.79
C GLU A 23 -0.20 -3.30 -4.24
N ALA A 24 0.54 -2.29 -3.76
CA ALA A 24 1.86 -2.50 -3.19
C ALA A 24 1.81 -3.50 -2.03
N ILE A 25 0.88 -3.32 -1.08
CA ILE A 25 0.65 -4.25 0.04
C ILE A 25 0.35 -5.67 -0.47
N LEU A 26 -0.53 -5.80 -1.46
CA LEU A 26 -0.95 -7.10 -2.00
C LEU A 26 0.13 -7.84 -2.79
N TRP A 27 1.12 -7.12 -3.33
CA TRP A 27 2.27 -7.69 -4.05
C TRP A 27 3.45 -8.09 -3.15
N HIS A 28 3.47 -7.67 -1.88
CA HIS A 28 4.53 -8.04 -0.95
C HIS A 28 4.43 -9.51 -0.52
N GLY A 29 5.58 -10.14 -0.26
CA GLY A 29 5.69 -11.52 0.20
C GLY A 29 6.91 -11.72 1.09
N GLY A 30 7.36 -12.97 1.27
CA GLY A 30 8.48 -13.27 2.17
C GLY A 30 8.17 -12.79 3.59
N GLU A 31 9.04 -11.94 4.14
CA GLU A 31 8.89 -11.38 5.49
C GLU A 31 7.61 -10.53 5.67
N ALA A 32 7.07 -9.96 4.58
CA ALA A 32 5.84 -9.15 4.63
C ALA A 32 4.56 -9.96 4.36
N ALA A 33 4.63 -11.30 4.26
CA ALA A 33 3.48 -12.14 3.96
C ALA A 33 2.39 -12.02 5.04
N ASP A 34 2.75 -11.99 6.32
CA ASP A 34 1.78 -11.88 7.42
C ASP A 34 1.05 -10.54 7.41
N ALA A 35 1.75 -9.44 7.12
CA ALA A 35 1.15 -8.11 6.97
C ALA A 35 0.19 -8.05 5.77
N ARG A 36 0.54 -8.70 4.66
CA ARG A 36 -0.34 -8.82 3.49
C ARG A 36 -1.62 -9.59 3.85
N GLU A 37 -1.51 -10.72 4.55
CA GLU A 37 -2.68 -11.50 4.94
C GLU A 37 -3.53 -10.77 5.98
N ALA A 38 -2.93 -10.07 6.94
CA ALA A 38 -3.65 -9.21 7.87
C ALA A 38 -4.45 -8.14 7.11
N PHE A 39 -3.86 -7.48 6.12
CA PHE A 39 -4.56 -6.52 5.26
C PHE A 39 -5.70 -7.15 4.46
N ARG A 40 -5.50 -8.36 3.91
CA ARG A 40 -6.55 -9.10 3.19
C ARG A 40 -7.73 -9.48 4.06
N ASN A 41 -7.47 -9.77 5.33
CA ASN A 41 -8.49 -10.18 6.30
C ASN A 41 -9.14 -9.01 7.04
N LEU A 42 -8.65 -7.77 6.86
CA LEU A 42 -9.32 -6.59 7.40
C LEU A 42 -10.73 -6.42 6.82
N PRO A 43 -11.72 -6.05 7.65
CA PRO A 43 -13.00 -5.54 7.18
C PRO A 43 -12.81 -4.35 6.24
N ALA A 44 -13.79 -4.14 5.35
CA ALA A 44 -13.71 -3.05 4.36
C ALA A 44 -13.44 -1.67 4.98
N VAL A 45 -14.07 -1.38 6.13
CA VAL A 45 -13.88 -0.12 6.87
C VAL A 45 -12.44 0.01 7.35
N GLY A 46 -11.91 -0.98 8.07
CA GLY A 46 -10.53 -0.92 8.58
C GLY A 46 -9.49 -0.86 7.46
N ARG A 47 -9.78 -1.47 6.30
CA ARG A 47 -8.95 -1.33 5.10
C ARG A 47 -8.96 0.10 4.57
N ALA A 48 -10.13 0.74 4.51
CA ALA A 48 -10.26 2.12 4.05
C ALA A 48 -9.51 3.09 4.97
N GLU A 49 -9.68 2.97 6.29
CA GLU A 49 -9.00 3.81 7.29
C GLU A 49 -7.48 3.68 7.21
N LEU A 50 -6.96 2.46 7.08
CA LEU A 50 -5.53 2.23 6.91
C LEU A 50 -4.99 2.86 5.61
N LEU A 51 -5.72 2.71 4.51
CA LEU A 51 -5.32 3.30 3.23
C LEU A 51 -5.37 4.83 3.29
N GLU A 52 -6.35 5.42 3.96
CA GLU A 52 -6.44 6.87 4.16
C GLU A 52 -5.24 7.37 4.97
N PHE A 53 -4.93 6.72 6.10
CA PHE A 53 -3.76 7.03 6.90
C PHE A 53 -2.47 7.01 6.07
N LEU A 54 -2.21 5.91 5.35
CA LEU A 54 -0.99 5.76 4.54
C LEU A 54 -0.90 6.78 3.40
N ASN A 55 -2.04 7.17 2.81
CA ASN A 55 -2.08 8.20 1.79
C ASN A 55 -1.94 9.63 2.35
N SER A 56 -2.10 9.84 3.67
CA SER A 56 -1.91 11.14 4.31
C SER A 56 -0.45 11.48 4.62
N LEU A 57 0.42 10.47 4.67
CA LEU A 57 1.88 10.62 4.81
C LEU A 57 2.50 11.25 3.57
#